data_AF-A0A9P0FH16-F1
#
_entry.id   AF-A0A9P0FH16-F1
#
_cell.length_a   1.000
_cell.length_b   1.000
_cell.length_c   1.000
_cell.angle_alpha   90.00
_cell.angle_beta   90.00
_cell.angle_gamma   90.00
#
_symmetry.space_group_name_H-M   'P 1'
#
loop_
_entity.id
_entity.type
_entity.pdbx_description
1 polymer ?
#
loop_
_entity_poly.entity_id
_entity_poly.type
_entity_poly.pdbx_seq_one_letter_code
_entity_poly.pdbx_strand_id
1 'polypeptide(L)'
;TVHRTIVEVKWNFEARQFANRAAKVLTTLGVLLAIRLAILQGSLPRFSQQDNPAAFHPSLHVRILTFCYIAAFNWWLLLCPSTLSHDWQMGSVSLVTSLADSRNLVTCFFFAITFLLAVISLADFEVS
;
A
#
# COMPACT_ATOMS: atom_id res chain seq x y z
N THR A 1 -13.07 28.43 -31.33
CA THR A 1 -12.20 29.09 -30.33
C THR A 1 -12.54 28.71 -28.89
N VAL A 2 -13.81 28.52 -28.51
CA VAL A 2 -14.24 28.11 -27.15
C VAL A 2 -13.81 26.68 -26.74
N HIS A 3 -13.73 25.75 -27.69
CA HIS A 3 -13.37 24.35 -27.40
C HIS A 3 -11.88 24.14 -27.04
N ARG A 4 -11.00 25.09 -27.37
CA ARG A 4 -9.59 25.08 -26.93
C ARG A 4 -9.42 25.67 -25.53
N THR A 5 -10.21 26.69 -25.18
CA THR A 5 -10.14 27.34 -23.86
C THR A 5 -10.63 26.43 -22.74
N ILE A 6 -11.58 25.52 -23.01
CA ILE A 6 -12.05 24.52 -22.03
C ILE A 6 -10.99 23.43 -21.77
N VAL A 7 -10.16 23.11 -22.77
CA VAL A 7 -9.10 22.10 -22.66
C VAL A 7 -7.82 22.66 -22.03
N GLU A 8 -7.52 23.95 -22.23
CA GLU A 8 -6.30 24.58 -21.70
C GLU A 8 -6.45 25.20 -20.30
N VAL A 9 -7.65 25.62 -19.88
CA VAL A 9 -7.87 26.21 -18.55
C VAL A 9 -7.95 25.14 -17.44
N LYS A 10 -8.23 23.87 -17.80
CA LYS A 10 -8.40 22.76 -16.84
C LYS A 10 -7.10 22.04 -16.46
N TRP A 11 -5.93 22.42 -17.00
CA TRP A 11 -4.66 22.16 -16.32
C TRP A 11 -4.50 23.18 -15.18
N ASN A 12 -5.37 23.04 -14.18
CA ASN A 12 -5.56 23.96 -13.07
C ASN A 12 -4.26 24.09 -12.27
N PHE A 13 -3.98 25.26 -11.69
CA PHE A 13 -2.78 25.50 -10.87
C PHE A 13 -2.62 24.41 -9.78
N GLU A 14 -3.75 24.01 -9.18
CA GLU A 14 -3.86 22.89 -8.23
C GLU A 14 -3.43 21.55 -8.82
N ALA A 15 -3.89 21.21 -10.04
CA ALA A 15 -3.50 19.98 -10.72
C ALA A 15 -2.00 19.97 -11.04
N ARG A 16 -1.45 21.13 -11.42
CA ARG A 16 0.00 21.30 -11.63
C ARG A 16 0.78 21.18 -10.33
N GLN A 17 0.24 21.70 -9.22
CA GLN A 17 0.85 21.57 -7.90
C GLN A 17 0.81 20.12 -7.40
N PHE A 18 -0.30 19.41 -7.58
CA PHE A 18 -0.43 17.99 -7.29
C PHE A 18 0.56 17.17 -8.12
N ALA A 19 0.62 17.40 -9.43
CA ALA A 19 1.57 16.73 -10.33
C ALA A 19 3.03 16.98 -9.90
N ASN A 20 3.37 18.22 -9.51
CA ASN A 20 4.69 18.55 -8.99
C ASN A 20 5.00 17.84 -7.66
N ARG A 21 4.03 17.72 -6.75
CA ARG A 21 4.20 16.96 -5.50
C ARG A 21 4.38 15.47 -5.79
N ALA A 22 3.54 14.89 -6.64
CA ALA A 22 3.64 13.50 -7.07
C ALA A 22 5.00 13.22 -7.74
N ALA A 23 5.43 14.10 -8.65
CA ALA A 23 6.73 13.99 -9.32
C ALA A 23 7.89 14.05 -8.31
N LYS A 24 7.84 14.94 -7.32
CA LYS A 24 8.85 15.01 -6.25
C LYS A 24 8.89 13.72 -5.43
N VAL A 25 7.73 13.19 -5.04
CA VAL A 25 7.62 11.92 -4.29
C VAL A 25 8.18 10.76 -5.10
N LEU A 26 7.76 10.62 -6.36
CA LEU A 26 8.23 9.55 -7.25
C LEU A 26 9.73 9.64 -7.52
N THR A 27 10.25 10.85 -7.75
CA THR A 27 11.69 11.08 -7.95
C THR A 27 12.48 10.71 -6.69
N THR A 28 12.00 11.14 -5.52
CA THR A 28 12.64 10.82 -4.23
C THR A 28 12.64 9.32 -3.98
N LEU A 29 11.51 8.66 -4.22
CA LEU A 29 11.39 7.21 -4.10
C LEU A 29 12.34 6.48 -5.05
N GLY A 30 12.42 6.90 -6.32
CA GLY A 30 13.33 6.34 -7.31
C GLY A 30 14.81 6.48 -6.91
N VAL A 31 15.21 7.65 -6.42
CA VAL A 31 16.57 7.88 -5.92
C VAL A 31 16.88 7.00 -4.71
N LEU A 32 15.97 6.93 -3.73
CA LEU A 32 16.16 6.08 -2.55
C LEU A 32 16.24 4.59 -2.91
N LEU A 33 15.41 4.13 -3.86
CA LEU A 33 15.47 2.76 -4.37
C LEU A 33 16.79 2.48 -5.10
N ALA A 34 17.27 3.41 -5.93
CA ALA A 34 18.55 3.28 -6.61
C ALA A 34 19.72 3.20 -5.62
N ILE A 35 19.74 4.08 -4.61
CA ILE A 35 20.74 4.05 -3.53
C ILE A 35 20.68 2.70 -2.79
N ARG A 36 19.48 2.23 -2.43
CA ARG A 36 19.31 0.95 -1.74
C ARG A 36 19.85 -0.21 -2.55
N LEU A 37 19.55 -0.27 -3.85
CA LEU A 37 20.07 -1.30 -4.75
C LEU A 37 21.58 -1.20 -4.95
N ALA A 38 22.14 0.02 -5.00
CA ALA A 38 23.59 0.23 -5.08
C ALA A 38 24.31 -0.29 -3.82
N ILE A 39 23.76 -0.05 -2.62
CA ILE A 39 24.27 -0.59 -1.36
C ILE A 39 24.23 -2.13 -1.37
N LEU A 40 23.17 -2.72 -1.95
CA LEU A 40 23.01 -4.16 -2.13
C LEU A 40 23.86 -4.74 -3.29
N GLN A 41 24.78 -3.95 -3.87
CA GLN A 41 25.63 -4.36 -5.00
C GLN A 41 24.83 -4.88 -6.20
N GLY A 42 23.65 -4.29 -6.45
CA GLY A 42 22.75 -4.70 -7.53
C GLY A 42 21.96 -5.98 -7.26
N SER A 43 22.08 -6.59 -6.09
CA SER A 43 21.31 -7.77 -5.70
C SER A 43 19.98 -7.38 -5.04
N LEU A 44 18.95 -8.21 -5.22
CA LEU A 44 17.71 -8.09 -4.47
C LEU A 44 17.91 -8.65 -3.06
N PRO A 45 17.23 -8.09 -2.03
CA PRO A 45 17.27 -8.67 -0.69
C PRO A 45 16.78 -10.13 -0.75
N ARG A 46 17.56 -11.04 -0.19
CA ARG A 46 17.17 -12.44 -0.05
C ARG A 46 16.48 -12.62 1.30
N PHE A 47 15.25 -13.09 1.28
CA PHE A 47 14.50 -13.44 2.47
C PHE A 47 14.52 -14.94 2.66
N SER A 48 14.63 -15.38 3.90
CA SER A 48 14.39 -16.76 4.31
C SER A 48 12.93 -16.94 4.73
N GLN A 49 12.51 -18.20 4.91
CA GLN A 49 11.19 -18.53 5.47
C GLN A 49 11.02 -17.99 6.90
N GLN A 50 12.09 -17.86 7.67
CA GLN A 50 12.06 -17.31 9.02
C GLN A 50 11.81 -15.81 9.01
N ASP A 51 12.31 -15.10 7.98
CA ASP A 51 12.10 -13.66 7.81
C ASP A 51 10.69 -13.33 7.33
N ASN A 52 10.10 -14.21 6.53
CA ASN A 52 8.82 -13.97 5.87
C ASN A 52 8.05 -15.29 5.69
N PRO A 53 7.46 -15.85 6.76
CA PRO A 53 6.77 -17.12 6.66
C PRO A 53 5.59 -17.07 5.67
N ALA A 54 4.95 -15.90 5.52
CA ALA A 54 3.84 -15.70 4.61
C ALA A 54 4.25 -15.86 3.13
N ALA A 55 5.38 -15.31 2.67
CA ALA A 55 5.77 -15.42 1.27
C ALA A 55 6.17 -16.83 0.84
N PHE A 56 6.70 -17.63 1.78
CA PHE A 56 7.20 -18.98 1.51
C PHE A 56 6.16 -20.09 1.73
N HIS A 57 4.92 -19.74 2.12
CA HIS A 57 3.87 -20.74 2.32
C HIS A 57 3.47 -21.41 0.97
N PRO A 58 3.31 -22.75 0.90
CA PRO A 58 3.05 -23.46 -0.37
C PRO A 58 1.70 -23.10 -0.98
N SER A 59 0.70 -22.79 -0.16
CA SER A 59 -0.62 -22.40 -0.61
C SER A 59 -0.72 -20.92 -0.94
N LEU A 60 -1.12 -20.61 -2.18
CA LEU A 60 -1.35 -19.24 -2.65
C LEU A 60 -2.48 -18.53 -1.90
N HIS A 61 -3.56 -19.24 -1.51
CA HIS A 61 -4.65 -18.61 -0.78
C HIS A 61 -4.20 -18.10 0.59
N VAL A 62 -3.39 -18.88 1.32
CA VAL A 62 -2.83 -18.45 2.62
C VAL A 62 -1.94 -17.22 2.45
N ARG A 63 -1.14 -17.18 1.39
CA ARG A 63 -0.27 -16.03 1.06
C ARG A 63 -1.12 -14.77 0.89
N ILE A 64 -2.12 -14.82 0.02
CA ILE A 64 -2.99 -13.66 -0.26
C ILE A 64 -3.72 -13.22 1.00
N LEU A 65 -4.40 -14.13 1.70
CA LEU A 65 -5.16 -13.79 2.90
C LEU A 65 -4.27 -13.16 3.97
N THR A 66 -3.09 -13.74 4.18
CA THR A 66 -2.14 -13.20 5.17
C THR A 66 -1.62 -11.82 4.76
N PHE A 67 -1.26 -11.59 3.49
CA PHE A 67 -0.80 -10.27 3.04
C PHE A 67 -1.89 -9.21 3.12
N CYS A 68 -3.13 -9.56 2.75
CA CYS A 68 -4.28 -8.67 2.90
C CYS A 68 -4.52 -8.32 4.37
N TYR A 69 -4.45 -9.31 5.26
CA TYR A 69 -4.57 -9.07 6.70
C TYR A 69 -3.42 -8.21 7.25
N ILE A 70 -2.17 -8.44 6.82
CA ILE A 70 -1.02 -7.63 7.22
C ILE A 70 -1.22 -6.16 6.79
N ALA A 71 -1.78 -5.89 5.62
CA ALA A 71 -2.10 -4.52 5.20
C ALA A 71 -3.11 -3.86 6.16
N ALA A 72 -4.19 -4.58 6.50
CA ALA A 72 -5.19 -4.09 7.45
C ALA A 72 -4.61 -3.89 8.87
N PHE A 73 -3.75 -4.80 9.31
CA PHE A 73 -3.06 -4.72 10.60
C PHE A 73 -2.13 -3.51 10.66
N ASN A 74 -1.32 -3.27 9.63
CA ASN A 74 -0.46 -2.09 9.56
C ASN A 74 -1.26 -0.79 9.53
N TRP A 75 -2.39 -0.76 8.82
CA TRP A 75 -3.29 0.40 8.86
C TRP A 75 -3.83 0.65 10.26
N TRP A 76 -4.20 -0.41 11.00
CA TRP A 76 -4.63 -0.27 12.39
C TRP A 76 -3.51 0.29 13.29
N LEU A 77 -2.26 -0.12 13.10
CA LEU A 77 -1.12 0.43 13.85
C LEU A 77 -0.92 1.94 13.65
N LEU A 78 -1.27 2.48 12.48
CA LEU A 78 -1.22 3.92 12.23
C LEU A 78 -2.25 4.69 13.07
N LEU A 79 -3.40 4.08 13.37
CA LEU A 79 -4.46 4.68 14.17
C LEU A 79 -4.26 4.45 15.67
N CYS A 80 -3.84 3.24 16.03
CA CYS A 80 -3.64 2.81 17.40
C CYS A 80 -2.32 2.02 17.50
N PRO A 81 -1.21 2.68 17.83
CA PRO A 81 0.07 2.01 18.00
C PRO A 81 0.01 1.18 19.29
N SER A 82 -0.32 -0.10 19.15
CA SER A 82 -0.44 -1.05 20.25
C SER A 82 0.31 -2.33 19.89
N THR A 83 1.08 -2.86 20.85
CA THR A 83 1.87 -4.10 20.72
C THR A 83 2.65 -4.17 19.40
N LEU A 84 3.76 -3.44 19.32
CA LEU A 84 4.71 -3.58 18.21
C LEU A 84 5.48 -4.89 18.40
N SER A 85 5.04 -5.98 17.76
CA SER A 85 5.87 -7.17 17.70
C SER A 85 7.07 -6.91 16.80
N HIS A 86 8.18 -7.63 17.05
CA HIS A 86 9.25 -7.72 16.06
C HIS A 86 8.61 -8.02 14.72
N ASP A 87 9.05 -7.28 13.70
CA ASP A 87 8.78 -7.52 12.29
C ASP A 87 8.40 -8.99 12.07
N TRP A 88 7.24 -9.26 11.47
CA TRP A 88 6.66 -10.49 10.88
C TRP A 88 7.49 -11.80 10.75
N GLN A 89 8.80 -11.72 10.89
CA GLN A 89 9.74 -12.77 11.30
C GLN A 89 9.31 -13.53 12.56
N MET A 90 9.90 -14.71 12.71
CA MET A 90 9.75 -15.59 13.90
C MET A 90 8.30 -15.93 14.25
N GLY A 91 7.37 -15.78 13.29
CA GLY A 91 5.95 -16.07 13.50
C GLY A 91 5.25 -15.06 14.40
N SER A 92 5.75 -13.82 14.48
CA SER A 92 5.14 -12.76 15.31
C SER A 92 3.71 -12.41 14.88
N VAL A 93 3.39 -12.62 13.60
CA VAL A 93 2.03 -12.56 13.05
C VAL A 93 1.64 -13.95 12.53
N SER A 94 0.62 -14.56 13.13
CA SER A 94 0.12 -15.86 12.71
C SER A 94 -0.46 -15.83 11.28
N LEU A 95 -0.16 -16.86 10.49
CA LEU A 95 -0.72 -17.02 9.13
C LEU A 95 -2.24 -17.10 9.15
N VAL A 96 -2.89 -16.57 8.11
CA VAL A 96 -4.34 -16.72 7.88
C VAL A 96 -4.56 -17.89 6.94
N THR A 97 -4.91 -19.05 7.52
CA THR A 97 -4.97 -20.32 6.76
C THR A 97 -6.36 -20.65 6.25
N SER A 98 -7.41 -20.01 6.77
CA SER A 98 -8.81 -20.28 6.44
C SER A 98 -9.56 -19.00 6.06
N LEU A 99 -10.53 -19.14 5.16
CA LEU A 99 -11.47 -18.07 4.82
C LEU A 99 -12.44 -17.76 5.98
N ALA A 100 -12.71 -18.74 6.84
CA ALA A 100 -13.57 -18.57 8.01
C ALA A 100 -12.86 -17.92 9.21
N ASP A 101 -11.60 -17.53 9.05
CA ASP A 101 -10.85 -16.83 10.09
C ASP A 101 -11.46 -15.44 10.34
N SER A 102 -11.72 -15.11 11.61
CA SER A 102 -12.32 -13.83 12.01
C SER A 102 -11.48 -12.62 11.59
N ARG A 103 -10.17 -12.79 11.39
CA ARG A 103 -9.25 -11.76 10.89
C ARG A 103 -9.59 -11.31 9.47
N ASN A 104 -10.29 -12.14 8.69
CA ASN A 104 -10.78 -11.73 7.38
C ASN A 104 -11.86 -10.66 7.48
N LEU A 105 -12.61 -10.57 8.58
CA LEU A 105 -13.59 -9.49 8.78
C LEU A 105 -12.91 -8.13 8.89
N VAL A 106 -11.82 -8.04 9.65
CA VAL A 106 -11.00 -6.81 9.77
C VAL A 106 -10.41 -6.43 8.42
N THR A 107 -9.94 -7.43 7.67
CA THR A 107 -9.41 -7.24 6.32
C THR A 107 -10.47 -6.68 5.37
N CYS A 108 -11.65 -7.30 5.33
CA CYS A 108 -12.78 -6.83 4.51
C CYS A 108 -13.20 -5.41 4.90
N PHE A 109 -13.29 -5.10 6.20
CA PHE A 109 -13.63 -3.77 6.68
C PHE A 109 -12.61 -2.72 6.22
N PHE A 110 -11.32 -3.01 6.34
CA PHE A 110 -10.25 -2.14 5.86
C PHE A 110 -10.36 -1.85 4.36
N PHE A 111 -10.52 -2.89 3.53
CA PHE A 111 -10.66 -2.71 2.08
C PHE A 111 -11.96 -1.99 1.69
N ALA A 112 -13.07 -2.24 2.39
CA ALA A 112 -14.33 -1.55 2.17
C ALA A 112 -14.21 -0.05 2.46
N ILE A 113 -13.63 0.34 3.60
CA ILE A 113 -13.39 1.75 3.93
C ILE A 113 -12.47 2.38 2.89
N THR A 114 -11.35 1.72 2.57
CA THR A 114 -10.37 2.25 1.61
C THR A 114 -11.01 2.46 0.23
N PHE A 115 -11.82 1.52 -0.22
CA PHE A 115 -12.55 1.61 -1.47
C PHE A 115 -13.58 2.75 -1.45
N LEU A 116 -14.37 2.87 -0.39
CA LEU A 116 -15.34 3.96 -0.25
C LEU A 116 -14.65 5.33 -0.25
N LEU A 117 -13.56 5.49 0.49
CA LEU A 117 -12.77 6.72 0.50
C LEU A 117 -12.21 7.04 -0.89
N ALA A 118 -11.72 6.04 -1.62
CA ALA A 118 -11.26 6.21 -2.98
C ALA A 118 -12.39 6.70 -3.89
N VAL A 119 -13.56 6.07 -3.85
CA VAL A 119 -14.73 6.49 -4.64
C VAL A 119 -15.17 7.91 -4.30
N ILE A 120 -15.27 8.26 -3.01
CA ILE A 120 -15.63 9.61 -2.57
C ILE A 120 -14.61 10.61 -3.08
N SER A 121 -13.32 10.33 -2.92
CA SER A 121 -12.27 11.24 -3.39
C SER A 121 -12.31 11.46 -4.89
N LEU A 122 -12.56 10.40 -5.68
CA LEU A 122 -12.69 10.50 -7.13
C LEU A 122 -13.92 11.30 -7.55
N ALA A 123 -15.06 11.12 -6.86
CA ALA A 123 -16.26 11.89 -7.11
C ALA A 123 -16.06 13.39 -6.78
N ASP A 124 -15.37 13.71 -5.68
CA ASP A 124 -15.04 15.10 -5.33
C ASP A 124 -14.13 15.76 -6.38
N PHE A 125 -13.22 15.00 -7.00
CA PHE A 125 -12.40 15.46 -8.12
C PHE A 125 -13.18 15.70 -9.41
N GLU A 126 -14.25 14.95 -9.68
CA GLU A 126 -15.10 15.15 -10.87
C GLU A 126 -16.00 16.38 -10.75
N VAL A 127 -16.43 16.71 -9.53
CA VAL A 127 -17.31 17.86 -9.23
C VAL A 127 -16.54 19.19 -9.16
N SER A 128 -15.23 19.16 -8.91
CA SER A 128 -14.34 20.33 -8.83
C SER A 128 -13.78 20.77 -10.20
#